data_AF-A0A377TGJ7-F1
#
_entry.id   AF-A0A377TGJ7-F1
#
_cell.length_a   1.000
_cell.length_b   1.000
_cell.length_c   1.000
_cell.angle_alpha   90.00
_cell.angle_beta   90.00
_cell.angle_gamma   90.00
#
_symmetry.space_group_name_H-M   'P 1'
#
loop_
_entity.id
_entity.type
_entity.pdbx_description
1 polymer ?
#
loop_
_entity_poly.entity_id
_entity_poly.type
_entity_poly.pdbx_seq_one_letter_code
_entity_poly.pdbx_strand_id
1 'polypeptide(L)'
;MKGDITILADSGIRNGLDVVRMIALGADSVLLGRAYLYALATHGKQGVANLLNLIEKEMKVAMTLTGAKVSVKSAVIRWCRTPKRCRPSMR
;
A
#
# COMPACT_ATOMS: atom_id res chain seq x y z
N MET A 1 2.62 -19.87 -0.85
CA MET A 1 2.58 -20.20 -2.29
C MET A 1 2.65 -18.89 -3.04
N LYS A 2 3.83 -18.46 -3.51
CA LYS A 2 3.97 -17.25 -4.33
C LYS A 2 3.87 -17.71 -5.78
N GLY A 3 2.70 -17.55 -6.38
CA GLY A 3 2.55 -17.67 -7.83
C GLY A 3 3.12 -16.42 -8.50
N ASP A 4 3.51 -16.51 -9.77
CA ASP A 4 4.00 -15.37 -10.58
C ASP A 4 2.98 -14.24 -10.79
N ILE A 5 1.85 -14.27 -10.09
CA ILE A 5 0.74 -13.33 -10.21
C ILE A 5 0.78 -12.39 -9.01
N THR A 6 0.87 -11.09 -9.28
CA THR A 6 0.79 -10.04 -8.24
C THR A 6 -0.63 -9.93 -7.70
N ILE A 7 -0.81 -10.12 -6.41
CA ILE A 7 -2.10 -10.02 -5.73
C ILE A 7 -2.25 -8.60 -5.18
N LEU A 8 -3.14 -7.83 -5.79
CA LEU A 8 -3.58 -6.52 -5.30
C LEU A 8 -4.86 -6.69 -4.49
N ALA A 9 -4.94 -6.04 -3.34
CA ALA A 9 -6.13 -6.08 -2.50
C ALA A 9 -6.65 -4.69 -2.15
N ASP A 10 -7.96 -4.54 -2.16
CA ASP A 10 -8.67 -3.39 -1.62
C ASP A 10 -9.96 -3.90 -0.97
N SER A 11 -10.40 -3.26 0.11
CA SER A 11 -11.74 -3.41 0.66
C SER A 11 -11.91 -2.42 1.81
N GLY A 12 -11.88 -1.11 1.52
CA GLY A 12 -12.19 -0.09 2.52
C GLY A 12 -11.14 0.10 3.61
N ILE A 13 -9.86 -0.08 3.29
CA ILE A 13 -8.69 0.16 4.16
C ILE A 13 -8.74 1.57 4.76
N ARG A 14 -8.65 1.67 6.10
CA ARG A 14 -8.71 2.95 6.83
C ARG A 14 -7.48 3.25 7.65
N ASN A 15 -6.79 2.23 8.13
CA ASN A 15 -5.64 2.36 9.02
C ASN A 15 -4.49 1.45 8.58
N GLY A 16 -3.33 1.60 9.20
CA GLY A 16 -2.14 0.77 8.91
C GLY A 16 -2.27 -0.70 9.33
N LEU A 17 -3.09 -1.02 10.33
CA LEU A 17 -3.32 -2.41 10.77
C LEU A 17 -4.05 -3.22 9.69
N ASP A 18 -5.04 -2.62 9.02
CA ASP A 18 -5.75 -3.23 7.91
C ASP A 18 -4.78 -3.61 6.78
N VAL A 19 -3.81 -2.73 6.49
CA VAL A 19 -2.77 -3.00 5.47
C VAL A 19 -1.91 -4.19 5.87
N VAL A 20 -1.43 -4.23 7.11
CA VAL A 20 -0.62 -5.35 7.64
C VAL A 20 -1.41 -6.66 7.58
N ARG A 21 -2.69 -6.63 7.94
CA ARG A 21 -3.58 -7.79 7.88
C ARG A 21 -3.75 -8.32 6.46
N MET A 22 -4.00 -7.45 5.48
CA MET A 22 -4.18 -7.89 4.08
C MET A 22 -2.90 -8.49 3.51
N ILE A 23 -1.74 -7.92 3.86
CA ILE A 23 -0.44 -8.47 3.45
C ILE A 23 -0.19 -9.83 4.13
N ALA A 24 -0.54 -9.98 5.41
CA ALA A 24 -0.43 -11.26 6.10
C ALA A 24 -1.34 -12.34 5.50
N LEU A 25 -2.48 -11.96 4.91
CA LEU A 25 -3.38 -12.86 4.18
C LEU A 25 -2.87 -13.25 2.78
N GLY A 26 -1.76 -12.65 2.32
CA GLY A 26 -1.12 -12.99 1.05
C GLY A 26 -1.25 -11.93 -0.05
N ALA A 27 -1.73 -10.73 0.24
CA ALA A 27 -1.69 -9.63 -0.71
C ALA A 27 -0.25 -9.11 -0.89
N ASP A 28 0.18 -8.87 -2.13
CA ASP A 28 1.47 -8.24 -2.41
C ASP A 28 1.41 -6.71 -2.26
N SER A 29 0.24 -6.11 -2.47
CA SER A 29 0.03 -4.66 -2.31
C SER A 29 -1.43 -4.34 -2.01
N VAL A 30 -1.65 -3.21 -1.35
CA VAL A 30 -2.96 -2.76 -0.88
C VAL A 30 -3.30 -1.40 -1.48
N LEU A 31 -4.53 -1.24 -1.99
CA LEU A 31 -4.98 -0.01 -2.63
C LEU A 31 -5.81 0.87 -1.68
N LEU A 32 -5.63 2.19 -1.78
CA LEU A 32 -6.40 3.19 -1.03
C LEU A 32 -7.37 3.90 -1.98
N GLY A 33 -8.67 3.58 -1.87
CA GLY A 33 -9.72 4.23 -2.65
C GLY A 33 -10.22 5.52 -1.99
N ARG A 34 -11.37 5.44 -1.32
CA ARG A 34 -12.04 6.61 -0.70
C ARG A 34 -11.15 7.42 0.25
N ALA A 35 -10.29 6.77 1.02
CA ALA A 35 -9.39 7.47 1.94
C ALA A 35 -8.45 8.43 1.19
N TYR A 36 -7.91 8.00 0.05
CA TYR A 36 -7.07 8.82 -0.81
C TYR A 36 -7.84 10.01 -1.38
N LEU A 37 -9.07 9.77 -1.90
CA LEU A 37 -9.92 10.83 -2.44
C LEU A 37 -10.30 11.88 -1.37
N TYR A 38 -10.61 11.45 -0.15
CA TYR A 38 -10.95 12.36 0.93
C TYR A 38 -9.75 13.21 1.32
N ALA A 39 -8.58 12.60 1.48
CA ALA A 39 -7.34 13.33 1.78
C ALA A 39 -6.99 14.34 0.66
N LEU A 40 -7.22 13.97 -0.60
CA LEU A 40 -7.06 14.85 -1.74
C LEU A 40 -8.06 16.02 -1.72
N ALA A 41 -9.32 15.77 -1.37
CA ALA A 41 -10.34 16.81 -1.27
C ALA A 41 -10.08 17.78 -0.10
N THR A 42 -9.51 17.31 1.01
CA THR A 42 -9.28 18.15 2.20
C THR A 42 -8.12 19.12 2.01
N HIS A 43 -6.97 18.67 1.52
CA HIS A 43 -5.73 19.49 1.44
C HIS A 43 -4.88 19.16 0.20
N GLY A 44 -5.53 18.69 -0.88
CA GLY A 44 -4.84 18.36 -2.12
C GLY A 44 -3.69 17.37 -1.92
N LYS A 45 -2.57 17.64 -2.57
CA LYS A 45 -1.35 16.82 -2.47
C LYS A 45 -0.82 16.69 -1.04
N GLN A 46 -0.91 17.74 -0.23
CA GLN A 46 -0.42 17.71 1.15
C GLN A 46 -1.29 16.80 2.02
N GLY A 47 -2.61 16.82 1.82
CA GLY A 47 -3.54 15.91 2.50
C GLY A 47 -3.22 14.45 2.19
N VAL A 48 -2.98 14.12 0.92
CA VAL A 48 -2.56 12.77 0.50
C VAL A 48 -1.22 12.37 1.14
N ALA A 49 -0.23 13.26 1.15
CA ALA A 49 1.06 12.97 1.79
C ALA A 49 0.90 12.69 3.29
N ASN A 50 0.05 13.47 3.98
CA ASN A 50 -0.24 13.27 5.39
C ASN A 50 -0.94 11.93 5.66
N LEU A 51 -1.92 11.54 4.83
CA LEU A 51 -2.60 10.25 4.93
C LEU A 51 -1.60 9.08 4.83
N LEU A 52 -0.71 9.13 3.84
CA LEU A 52 0.26 8.06 3.61
C LEU A 52 1.26 7.97 4.76
N ASN A 53 1.73 9.12 5.27
CA ASN A 53 2.60 9.17 6.44
C ASN A 53 1.90 8.61 7.70
N LEU A 54 0.60 8.86 7.86
CA LEU A 54 -0.18 8.34 8.97
C LEU A 54 -0.29 6.81 8.90
N ILE A 55 -0.68 6.28 7.73
CA ILE A 55 -0.78 4.83 7.50
C ILE A 55 0.59 4.16 7.74
N GLU A 56 1.68 4.76 7.25
CA GLU A 56 3.03 4.21 7.47
C GLU A 56 3.40 4.15 8.96
N LYS A 57 3.06 5.17 9.74
CA LYS A 57 3.30 5.18 11.19
C LYS A 57 2.49 4.09 11.90
N GLU A 58 1.21 3.95 11.56
CA GLU A 58 0.34 2.93 12.14
C GLU A 58 0.82 1.51 11.78
N MET A 59 1.28 1.30 10.53
CA MET A 59 1.89 0.04 10.13
C MET A 59 3.13 -0.28 10.96
N LYS A 60 4.01 0.69 11.20
CA LYS A 60 5.19 0.51 12.06
C LYS A 60 4.82 0.11 13.48
N VAL A 61 3.79 0.74 14.05
CA VAL A 61 3.27 0.36 15.38
C VAL A 61 2.74 -1.08 15.36
N ALA A 62 1.86 -1.42 14.41
CA ALA A 62 1.29 -2.76 14.30
C ALA A 62 2.37 -3.84 14.11
N MET A 63 3.36 -3.58 13.28
CA MET A 63 4.51 -4.46 13.05
C MET A 63 5.38 -4.63 14.28
N THR A 64 5.60 -3.55 15.04
CA THR A 64 6.40 -3.60 16.28
C THR A 64 5.70 -4.47 17.33
N LEU A 65 4.37 -4.33 17.47
CA LEU A 65 3.57 -5.12 18.41
C LEU A 65 3.43 -6.59 18.00
N THR A 66 3.44 -6.89 16.70
CA THR A 66 3.30 -8.26 16.17
C THR A 66 4.63 -8.95 15.87
N GLY A 67 5.76 -8.24 15.92
CA GLY A 67 7.06 -8.73 15.49
C GLY A 67 7.19 -8.96 13.98
N ALA A 68 6.19 -8.55 13.18
CA ALA A 68 6.16 -8.78 11.74
C ALA A 68 7.03 -7.76 10.98
N LYS A 69 7.71 -8.20 9.91
CA LYS A 69 8.50 -7.34 9.02
C LYS A 69 7.82 -7.17 7.67
N VAL A 70 7.08 -6.07 7.48
CA VAL A 70 6.44 -5.71 6.21
C VAL A 70 7.15 -4.51 5.59
N SER A 71 7.55 -4.60 4.32
CA SER A 71 8.20 -3.50 3.61
C SER A 71 7.15 -2.63 2.92
N VAL A 72 7.03 -1.37 3.33
CA VAL A 72 6.17 -0.39 2.65
C VAL A 72 6.92 0.17 1.45
N LYS A 73 6.42 -0.12 0.25
CA LYS A 73 6.78 0.65 -0.95
C LYS A 73 5.60 1.56 -1.27
N SER A 74 5.70 2.83 -0.91
CA SER A 74 4.68 3.84 -1.25
C SER A 74 4.66 4.05 -2.76
N ALA A 75 3.94 3.21 -3.48
CA ALA A 75 3.59 3.43 -4.87
C ALA A 75 2.37 4.37 -4.90
N VAL A 76 2.57 5.63 -4.48
CA VAL A 76 1.68 6.71 -4.89
C VAL A 76 1.87 6.84 -6.38
N ILE A 77 1.04 6.14 -7.14
CA ILE A 77 0.84 6.29 -8.59
C ILE A 77 2.11 6.84 -9.25
N ARG A 78 3.12 5.98 -9.46
CA ARG A 78 4.18 6.28 -10.42
C ARG A 78 3.52 6.18 -11.79
N TRP A 79 2.71 7.19 -12.14
CA TRP A 79 2.20 7.35 -13.48
C TRP A 79 3.41 7.50 -14.40
N CYS A 80 3.58 6.49 -15.25
CA CYS A 80 4.46 6.45 -16.43
C CYS A 80 5.79 7.23 -16.32
N ARG A 81 6.81 6.67 -15.66
CA ARG A 81 8.19 7.19 -15.78
C ARG A 81 9.29 6.12 -15.72
N THR A 82 9.06 4.94 -16.30
CA THR A 82 10.14 4.03 -16.74
C THR A 82 9.58 2.93 -17.65
N PRO A 83 9.94 2.88 -18.95
CA PRO A 83 9.44 1.86 -19.89
C PRO A 83 10.13 0.48 -19.74
N LYS A 84 10.91 0.23 -18.68
CA LYS A 84 11.88 -0.89 -18.66
C LYS A 84 11.59 -2.01 -17.65
N ARG A 85 10.52 -1.94 -16.85
CA ARG A 85 10.24 -2.97 -15.82
C ARG A 85 8.82 -3.54 -15.87
N CYS A 86 8.25 -3.61 -17.06
CA CYS A 86 7.19 -4.55 -17.39
C CYS A 86 7.84 -5.71 -18.16
N ARG A 87 8.49 -6.63 -17.45
CA ARG A 87 8.68 -7.99 -17.96
C ARG A 87 7.93 -8.92 -17.01
N PRO A 88 6.83 -9.54 -17.44
CA PRO A 88 6.49 -10.86 -16.91
C PRO A 88 7.65 -11.77 -17.32
N SER A 89 8.33 -12.38 -16.35
CA SER A 89 9.23 -13.49 -16.66
C SER A 89 8.35 -14.64 -17.13
N MET A 90 8.20 -14.76 -18.45
CA MET A 90 7.80 -15.98 -19.10
C MET A 90 9.07 -16.79 -19.30
N ARG A 91 9.39 -17.62 -18.31
CA ARG A 91 10.23 -18.82 -18.43
C ARG A 91 9.94 -19.75 -17.26
#